data_AF-A0A8H7PXE5-F1
#
_entry.id   AF-A0A8H7PXE5-F1
#
_cell.length_a   1.000
_cell.length_b   1.000
_cell.length_c   1.000
_cell.angle_alpha   90.00
_cell.angle_beta   90.00
_cell.angle_gamma   90.00
#
_symmetry.space_group_name_H-M   'P 1'
#
loop_
_entity.id
_entity.type
_entity.pdbx_description
1 polymer ?
#
loop_
_entity_poly.entity_id
_entity_poly.type
_entity_poly.pdbx_seq_one_letter_code
_entity_poly.pdbx_strand_id
1 'polypeptide(L)'
;MSKLAEQAERYDEMVAYMKEVAKLNVELTVEERNLLSVAYKNVIGARRASWRIVSSIEQKEENKGNSGQVEKIKSYRQKIENELNDVCRDILAVLDEHLVTSATSGESKVFYYKMKGDYYRYLAEFATGEDRKEAATNAHEAYKAATEIAQVELATTHPIRLGLALNFSVFYYEILNSPDRACHLAKQAFDDAIAELDTLSEESYKDSTLIMQLLRDNLTLWTSDLQEGKTYLIRVYKCLNS
;
A
#
# COMPACT_ATOMS: atom_id res chain seq x y z
N MET A 1 -8.66 -7.91 23.09
CA MET A 1 -7.66 -8.87 22.55
C MET A 1 -6.80 -8.24 21.46
N SER A 2 -7.35 -7.68 20.38
CA SER A 2 -6.56 -7.01 19.31
C SER A 2 -5.55 -5.98 19.85
N LYS A 3 -5.98 -5.02 20.67
CA LYS A 3 -5.08 -4.04 21.33
C LYS A 3 -3.98 -4.69 22.19
N LEU A 4 -4.26 -5.81 22.86
CA LEU A 4 -3.24 -6.52 23.64
C LEU A 4 -2.22 -7.22 22.73
N ALA A 5 -2.68 -7.78 21.62
CA ALA A 5 -1.81 -8.40 20.62
C ALA A 5 -0.91 -7.35 19.95
N GLU A 6 -1.43 -6.16 19.67
CA GLU A 6 -0.64 -5.02 19.17
C GLU A 6 0.49 -4.65 20.14
N GLN A 7 0.17 -4.46 21.43
CA GLN A 7 1.17 -4.14 22.46
C GLN A 7 2.21 -5.26 22.67
N ALA A 8 1.86 -6.49 22.34
CA ALA A 8 2.75 -7.65 22.39
C ALA A 8 3.44 -7.93 21.04
N GLU A 9 3.24 -7.09 20.02
CA GLU A 9 3.75 -7.25 18.65
C GLU A 9 3.35 -8.59 17.99
N ARG A 10 2.25 -9.21 18.43
CA ARG A 10 1.73 -10.46 17.88
C ARG A 10 0.71 -10.18 16.77
N TYR A 11 1.19 -9.59 15.68
CA TYR A 11 0.34 -9.09 14.60
C TYR A 11 -0.49 -10.17 13.88
N ASP A 12 -0.01 -11.42 13.79
CA ASP A 12 -0.80 -12.51 13.20
C ASP A 12 -2.07 -12.82 14.04
N GLU A 13 -1.99 -12.74 15.38
CA GLU A 13 -3.17 -12.84 16.24
C GLU A 13 -4.06 -11.60 16.16
N MET A 14 -3.44 -10.41 16.05
CA MET A 14 -4.17 -9.16 15.86
C MET A 14 -5.05 -9.23 14.59
N VAL A 15 -4.52 -9.78 13.49
CA VAL A 15 -5.29 -10.09 12.28
C VAL A 15 -6.45 -11.03 12.59
N ALA A 16 -6.19 -12.16 13.26
CA ALA A 16 -7.24 -13.11 13.60
C ALA A 16 -8.38 -12.46 14.41
N TYR A 17 -8.07 -11.64 15.42
CA TYR A 17 -9.09 -10.94 16.20
C TYR A 17 -9.86 -9.91 15.38
N MET A 18 -9.18 -9.12 14.55
CA MET A 18 -9.84 -8.08 13.75
C MET A 18 -10.70 -8.65 12.61
N LYS A 19 -10.39 -9.85 12.11
CA LYS A 19 -11.26 -10.57 11.18
C LYS A 19 -12.59 -10.97 11.81
N GLU A 20 -12.58 -11.42 13.07
CA GLU A 20 -13.83 -11.75 13.76
C GLU A 20 -14.70 -10.51 13.96
N VAL A 21 -14.10 -9.34 14.19
CA VAL A 21 -14.83 -8.06 14.23
C VAL A 21 -15.40 -7.71 12.86
N ALA A 22 -14.61 -7.83 11.78
CA ALA A 22 -15.07 -7.56 10.42
C ALA A 22 -16.26 -8.43 10.01
N LYS A 23 -16.26 -9.72 10.39
CA LYS A 23 -17.34 -10.69 10.11
C LYS A 23 -18.68 -10.37 10.80
N LEU A 24 -18.72 -9.41 11.72
CA LEU A 24 -19.99 -8.94 12.31
C LEU A 24 -20.85 -8.18 11.29
N ASN A 25 -20.32 -7.83 10.12
CA ASN A 25 -21.02 -7.11 9.05
C ASN A 25 -21.69 -5.81 9.53
N VAL A 26 -20.96 -5.09 10.37
CA VAL A 26 -21.32 -3.74 10.85
C VAL A 26 -20.21 -2.77 10.46
N GLU A 27 -20.57 -1.50 10.32
CA GLU A 27 -19.58 -0.46 10.03
C GLU A 27 -18.57 -0.37 11.17
N LEU A 28 -17.28 -0.54 10.84
CA LEU A 28 -16.21 -0.42 11.83
C LEU A 28 -16.02 1.05 12.22
N THR A 29 -15.82 1.25 13.52
CA THR A 29 -15.37 2.54 14.05
C THR A 29 -14.00 2.90 13.48
N VAL A 30 -13.63 4.19 13.56
CA VAL A 30 -12.30 4.67 13.12
C VAL A 30 -11.18 3.89 13.81
N GLU A 31 -11.32 3.63 15.12
CA GLU A 31 -10.32 2.87 15.88
C GLU A 31 -10.21 1.41 15.40
N GLU A 32 -11.32 0.71 15.19
CA GLU A 32 -11.31 -0.67 14.69
C GLU A 32 -10.75 -0.76 13.27
N ARG A 33 -11.10 0.21 12.40
CA ARG A 33 -10.56 0.30 11.04
C ARG A 33 -9.05 0.48 11.05
N ASN A 34 -8.55 1.34 11.93
CA ASN A 34 -7.12 1.57 12.12
C ASN A 34 -6.42 0.32 12.66
N LEU A 35 -6.99 -0.37 13.66
CA LEU A 35 -6.43 -1.62 14.20
C LEU A 35 -6.33 -2.71 13.13
N LEU A 36 -7.38 -2.90 12.31
CA LEU A 36 -7.36 -3.85 11.19
C LEU A 36 -6.23 -3.53 10.22
N SER A 37 -6.09 -2.25 9.84
CA SER A 37 -5.05 -1.80 8.91
C SER A 37 -3.65 -2.00 9.47
N VAL A 38 -3.41 -1.62 10.73
CA VAL A 38 -2.13 -1.82 11.43
C VAL A 38 -1.78 -3.31 11.51
N ALA A 39 -2.74 -4.17 11.83
CA ALA A 39 -2.53 -5.61 11.93
C ALA A 39 -2.00 -6.19 10.61
N TYR A 40 -2.75 -6.01 9.51
CA TYR A 40 -2.36 -6.55 8.22
C TYR A 40 -1.11 -5.87 7.66
N LYS A 41 -0.92 -4.56 7.87
CA LYS A 41 0.27 -3.82 7.43
C LYS A 41 1.55 -4.39 8.03
N ASN A 42 1.54 -4.72 9.31
CA ASN A 42 2.72 -5.32 9.96
C ASN A 42 2.99 -6.74 9.45
N VAL A 43 1.94 -7.57 9.32
CA VAL A 43 2.05 -8.93 8.79
C VAL A 43 2.62 -8.93 7.36
N ILE A 44 2.06 -8.13 6.46
CA ILE A 44 2.52 -8.07 5.06
C ILE A 44 3.87 -7.35 4.93
N GLY A 45 4.13 -6.32 5.76
CA GLY A 45 5.35 -5.53 5.74
C GLY A 45 6.60 -6.37 6.00
N ALA A 46 6.56 -7.23 7.02
CA ALA A 46 7.65 -8.16 7.35
C ALA A 46 7.98 -9.08 6.16
N ARG A 47 6.96 -9.69 5.56
CA ARG A 47 7.11 -10.63 4.43
C ARG A 47 7.62 -9.92 3.16
N ARG A 48 7.14 -8.69 2.88
CA ARG A 48 7.63 -7.88 1.75
C ARG A 48 9.09 -7.48 1.93
N ALA A 49 9.51 -7.14 3.14
CA ALA A 49 10.92 -6.86 3.44
C ALA A 49 11.80 -8.11 3.21
N SER A 50 11.37 -9.27 3.71
CA SER A 50 12.05 -10.54 3.47
C SER A 50 12.14 -10.87 1.98
N TRP A 51 11.05 -10.73 1.23
CA TRP A 51 11.01 -10.99 -0.21
C TRP A 51 12.01 -10.12 -0.99
N ARG A 52 12.08 -8.81 -0.68
CA ARG A 52 13.04 -7.90 -1.34
C ARG A 52 14.50 -8.29 -1.08
N ILE A 53 14.81 -8.64 0.16
CA ILE A 53 16.17 -9.08 0.54
C ILE A 53 16.54 -10.34 -0.24
N VAL A 54 15.66 -11.35 -0.23
CA VAL A 54 15.91 -12.62 -0.92
C VAL A 54 16.02 -12.43 -2.43
N SER A 55 15.14 -11.63 -3.04
CA SER A 55 15.19 -11.31 -4.47
C SER A 55 16.50 -10.60 -4.86
N SER A 56 16.99 -9.69 -4.01
CA SER A 56 18.29 -9.03 -4.24
C SER A 56 19.47 -10.01 -4.14
N ILE A 57 19.40 -10.97 -3.22
CA ILE A 57 20.43 -12.01 -3.07
C ILE A 57 20.39 -12.96 -4.27
N GLU A 58 19.21 -13.36 -4.73
CA GLU A 58 19.02 -14.18 -5.94
C GLU A 58 19.71 -13.54 -7.14
N GLN A 59 19.38 -12.27 -7.43
CA GLN A 59 19.96 -11.53 -8.55
C GLN A 59 21.49 -11.40 -8.46
N LYS A 60 22.04 -11.23 -7.24
CA LYS A 60 23.49 -11.18 -7.02
C LYS A 60 24.17 -12.52 -7.30
N GLU A 61 23.54 -13.63 -6.92
CA GLU A 61 24.07 -14.97 -7.17
C GLU A 61 23.91 -15.41 -8.63
N GLU A 62 22.83 -14.98 -9.30
CA GLU A 62 22.66 -15.14 -10.75
C GLU A 62 23.79 -14.46 -11.52
N ASN A 63 24.14 -13.23 -11.17
CA ASN A 63 25.24 -12.49 -11.79
C ASN A 63 26.62 -13.13 -11.58
N LYS A 64 26.79 -13.97 -10.54
CA LYS A 64 28.01 -14.75 -10.29
C LYS A 64 28.04 -16.09 -11.02
N GLY A 65 26.94 -16.51 -11.66
CA GLY A 65 26.83 -17.80 -12.32
C GLY A 65 26.68 -19.00 -11.37
N ASN A 66 26.28 -18.77 -10.11
CA ASN A 66 26.16 -19.82 -9.09
C ASN A 66 24.84 -20.60 -9.20
N SER A 67 24.59 -21.28 -10.32
CA SER A 67 23.28 -21.89 -10.65
C SER A 67 22.69 -22.78 -9.56
N GLY A 68 23.51 -23.59 -8.88
CA GLY A 68 23.03 -24.46 -7.79
C GLY A 68 22.57 -23.70 -6.53
N GLN A 69 23.15 -22.52 -6.26
CA GLN A 69 22.74 -21.66 -5.16
C GLN A 69 21.50 -20.84 -5.53
N VAL A 70 21.44 -20.37 -6.79
CA VAL A 70 20.29 -19.64 -7.34
C VAL A 70 19.00 -20.46 -7.20
N GLU A 71 19.01 -21.75 -7.57
CA GLU A 71 17.81 -22.60 -7.46
C GLU A 71 17.31 -22.74 -6.01
N LYS A 72 18.23 -22.82 -5.03
CA LYS A 72 17.85 -22.86 -3.60
C LYS A 72 17.25 -21.55 -3.14
N ILE A 73 17.84 -20.42 -3.55
CA ILE A 73 17.34 -19.08 -3.19
C ILE A 73 15.96 -18.86 -3.81
N LYS A 74 15.79 -19.24 -5.08
CA LYS A 74 14.54 -19.15 -5.82
C LYS A 74 13.41 -19.94 -5.14
N SER A 75 13.69 -21.17 -4.72
CA SER A 75 12.73 -21.98 -3.96
C SER A 75 12.32 -21.31 -2.65
N TYR A 76 13.26 -20.68 -1.94
CA TYR A 76 12.96 -19.91 -0.73
C TYR A 76 12.16 -18.64 -1.01
N ARG A 77 12.48 -17.90 -2.09
CA ARG A 77 11.71 -16.74 -2.54
C ARG A 77 10.26 -17.13 -2.83
N GLN A 78 10.04 -18.23 -3.56
CA GLN A 78 8.69 -18.73 -3.87
C GLN A 78 7.88 -19.08 -2.62
N LYS A 79 8.52 -19.60 -1.57
CA LYS A 79 7.86 -19.81 -0.27
C LYS A 79 7.34 -18.49 0.31
N ILE A 80 8.17 -17.44 0.29
CA ILE A 80 7.77 -16.11 0.76
C ILE A 80 6.67 -15.52 -0.12
N GLU A 81 6.72 -15.72 -1.43
CA GLU A 81 5.67 -15.29 -2.36
C GLU A 81 4.32 -15.94 -2.08
N ASN A 82 4.31 -17.24 -1.72
CA ASN A 82 3.09 -17.91 -1.31
C ASN A 82 2.53 -17.30 0.00
N GLU A 83 3.38 -17.05 0.99
CA GLU A 83 2.97 -16.39 2.24
C GLU A 83 2.42 -14.96 1.99
N LEU A 84 3.03 -14.21 1.07
CA LEU A 84 2.54 -12.90 0.64
C LEU A 84 1.17 -13.02 -0.06
N ASN A 85 1.03 -14.00 -0.95
CA ASN A 85 -0.21 -14.24 -1.69
C ASN A 85 -1.36 -14.57 -0.73
N ASP A 86 -1.12 -15.48 0.22
CA ASP A 86 -2.10 -15.88 1.22
C ASP A 86 -2.58 -14.68 2.05
N VAL A 87 -1.66 -13.85 2.55
CA VAL A 87 -2.01 -12.64 3.33
C VAL A 87 -2.81 -11.65 2.48
N CYS A 88 -2.41 -11.43 1.22
CA CYS A 88 -3.15 -10.51 0.33
C CYS A 88 -4.55 -11.02 0.00
N ARG A 89 -4.69 -12.31 -0.34
CA ARG A 89 -5.99 -12.92 -0.63
C ARG A 89 -6.90 -12.90 0.58
N ASP A 90 -6.34 -13.11 1.78
CA ASP A 90 -7.11 -13.10 3.02
C ASP A 90 -7.79 -11.75 3.28
N ILE A 91 -7.05 -10.64 3.21
CA ILE A 91 -7.65 -9.31 3.41
C ILE A 91 -8.55 -8.90 2.25
N LEU A 92 -8.23 -9.27 1.01
CA LEU A 92 -9.08 -8.97 -0.15
C LEU A 92 -10.45 -9.64 0.00
N ALA A 93 -10.50 -10.89 0.48
CA ALA A 93 -11.75 -11.57 0.79
C ALA A 93 -12.52 -10.85 1.91
N VAL A 94 -11.85 -10.46 3.01
CA VAL A 94 -12.49 -9.72 4.12
C VAL A 94 -13.05 -8.37 3.65
N LEU A 95 -12.33 -7.67 2.76
CA LEU A 95 -12.78 -6.40 2.19
C LEU A 95 -14.06 -6.59 1.36
N ASP A 96 -14.06 -7.58 0.47
CA ASP A 96 -15.14 -7.78 -0.49
C ASP A 96 -16.39 -8.41 0.15
N GLU A 97 -16.21 -9.34 1.08
CA GLU A 97 -17.33 -10.04 1.72
C GLU A 97 -17.98 -9.22 2.84
N HIS A 98 -17.19 -8.43 3.60
CA HIS A 98 -17.66 -7.84 4.85
C HIS A 98 -17.54 -6.31 4.92
N LEU A 99 -16.39 -5.74 4.55
CA LEU A 99 -16.09 -4.33 4.91
C LEU A 99 -16.63 -3.33 3.89
N VAL A 100 -16.45 -3.58 2.60
CA VAL A 100 -16.94 -2.69 1.53
C VAL A 100 -18.48 -2.68 1.52
N THR A 101 -19.11 -3.83 1.78
CA THR A 101 -20.56 -3.97 1.85
C THR A 101 -21.18 -3.32 3.09
N SER A 102 -20.44 -3.24 4.20
CA SER A 102 -20.90 -2.61 5.46
C SER A 102 -20.56 -1.13 5.57
N ALA A 103 -19.74 -0.58 4.66
CA ALA A 103 -19.28 0.81 4.69
C ALA A 103 -20.39 1.80 4.27
N THR A 104 -20.77 2.72 5.16
CA THR A 104 -21.82 3.71 4.85
C THR A 104 -21.24 5.09 4.51
N SER A 105 -20.22 5.51 5.25
CA SER A 105 -19.52 6.79 5.09
C SER A 105 -18.54 6.82 3.90
N GLY A 106 -18.36 7.97 3.24
CA GLY A 106 -17.32 8.14 2.22
C GLY A 106 -15.92 7.85 2.74
N GLU A 107 -15.63 8.27 3.98
CA GLU A 107 -14.35 8.02 4.62
C GLU A 107 -14.04 6.52 4.71
N SER A 108 -14.99 5.70 5.19
CA SER A 108 -14.79 4.24 5.28
C SER A 108 -14.68 3.59 3.90
N LYS A 109 -15.51 4.00 2.94
CA LYS A 109 -15.43 3.50 1.55
C LYS A 109 -14.07 3.80 0.92
N VAL A 110 -13.61 5.04 0.98
CA VAL A 110 -12.29 5.44 0.44
C VAL A 110 -11.18 4.65 1.12
N PHE A 111 -11.26 4.47 2.45
CA PHE A 111 -10.29 3.69 3.19
C PHE A 111 -10.21 2.23 2.70
N TYR A 112 -11.35 1.56 2.54
CA TYR A 112 -11.38 0.16 2.12
C TYR A 112 -11.00 -0.04 0.66
N TYR A 113 -11.45 0.83 -0.26
CA TYR A 113 -11.02 0.77 -1.66
C TYR A 113 -9.53 1.10 -1.81
N LYS A 114 -9.00 2.05 -1.04
CA LYS A 114 -7.55 2.30 -0.98
C LYS A 114 -6.81 1.07 -0.49
N MET A 115 -7.29 0.43 0.58
CA MET A 115 -6.69 -0.79 1.12
C MET A 115 -6.73 -1.93 0.08
N LYS A 116 -7.86 -2.12 -0.62
CA LYS A 116 -7.99 -3.07 -1.72
C LYS A 116 -6.94 -2.81 -2.81
N GLY A 117 -6.78 -1.55 -3.22
CA GLY A 117 -5.72 -1.14 -4.16
C GLY A 117 -4.31 -1.44 -3.65
N ASP A 118 -4.04 -1.20 -2.37
CA ASP A 118 -2.75 -1.51 -1.74
C ASP A 118 -2.41 -3.01 -1.79
N TYR A 119 -3.36 -3.90 -1.47
CA TYR A 119 -3.09 -5.35 -1.48
C TYR A 119 -3.00 -5.94 -2.89
N TYR A 120 -3.78 -5.45 -3.86
CA TYR A 120 -3.55 -5.82 -5.26
C TYR A 120 -2.22 -5.30 -5.79
N ARG A 121 -1.80 -4.09 -5.40
CA ARG A 121 -0.47 -3.58 -5.72
C ARG A 121 0.62 -4.49 -5.14
N TYR A 122 0.49 -4.95 -3.91
CA TYR A 122 1.45 -5.89 -3.32
C TYR A 122 1.52 -7.21 -4.08
N LEU A 123 0.39 -7.75 -4.55
CA LEU A 123 0.37 -8.91 -5.44
C LEU A 123 1.13 -8.63 -6.76
N ALA A 124 0.93 -7.45 -7.35
CA ALA A 124 1.59 -7.06 -8.59
C ALA A 124 3.12 -6.86 -8.46
N GLU A 125 3.65 -6.65 -7.25
CA GLU A 125 5.09 -6.49 -7.01
C GLU A 125 5.89 -7.74 -7.38
N PHE A 126 5.37 -8.92 -7.06
CA PHE A 126 6.06 -10.21 -7.23
C PHE A 126 5.41 -11.13 -8.27
N ALA A 127 4.17 -10.86 -8.67
CA ALA A 127 3.53 -11.61 -9.74
C ALA A 127 4.23 -11.41 -11.10
N THR A 128 4.03 -12.37 -12.00
CA THR A 128 4.57 -12.35 -13.37
C THR A 128 3.47 -12.68 -14.38
N GLY A 129 3.69 -12.38 -15.66
CA GLY A 129 2.75 -12.75 -16.73
C GLY A 129 1.35 -12.17 -16.55
N GLU A 130 0.33 -12.99 -16.77
CA GLU A 130 -1.08 -12.56 -16.67
C GLU A 130 -1.48 -12.23 -15.23
N ASP A 131 -0.99 -12.97 -14.23
CA ASP A 131 -1.28 -12.71 -12.81
C ASP A 131 -0.85 -11.29 -12.40
N ARG A 132 0.30 -10.82 -12.91
CA ARG A 132 0.77 -9.44 -12.68
C ARG A 132 -0.18 -8.42 -13.29
N LYS A 133 -0.63 -8.69 -14.51
CA LYS A 133 -1.52 -7.80 -15.27
C LYS A 133 -2.90 -7.72 -14.60
N GLU A 134 -3.45 -8.85 -14.17
CA GLU A 134 -4.71 -8.90 -13.42
C GLU A 134 -4.59 -8.15 -12.10
N ALA A 135 -3.55 -8.40 -11.31
CA ALA A 135 -3.31 -7.69 -10.06
C ALA A 135 -3.15 -6.17 -10.27
N ALA A 136 -2.44 -5.74 -11.32
CA ALA A 136 -2.29 -4.33 -11.65
C ALA A 136 -3.62 -3.69 -12.08
N THR A 137 -4.44 -4.37 -12.89
CA THR A 137 -5.77 -3.88 -13.29
C THR A 137 -6.66 -3.71 -12.06
N ASN A 138 -6.75 -4.73 -11.20
CA ASN A 138 -7.57 -4.68 -9.99
C ASN A 138 -7.09 -3.59 -9.01
N ALA A 139 -5.78 -3.38 -8.89
CA ALA A 139 -5.23 -2.28 -8.09
C ALA A 139 -5.66 -0.91 -8.65
N HIS A 140 -5.54 -0.73 -9.97
CA HIS A 140 -5.92 0.51 -10.64
C HIS A 140 -7.40 0.82 -10.48
N GLU A 141 -8.28 -0.17 -10.68
CA GLU A 141 -9.72 -0.03 -10.51
C GLU A 141 -10.10 0.35 -9.08
N ALA A 142 -9.50 -0.32 -8.09
CA ALA A 142 -9.75 -0.02 -6.68
C ALA A 142 -9.29 1.39 -6.28
N TYR A 143 -8.08 1.81 -6.71
CA TYR A 143 -7.62 3.18 -6.45
C TYR A 143 -8.45 4.24 -7.17
N LYS A 144 -8.90 3.95 -8.39
CA LYS A 144 -9.77 4.84 -9.15
C LYS A 144 -11.12 5.02 -8.45
N ALA A 145 -11.76 3.93 -8.02
CA ALA A 145 -13.01 3.99 -7.26
C ALA A 145 -12.84 4.79 -5.95
N ALA A 146 -11.73 4.57 -5.22
CA ALA A 146 -11.41 5.37 -4.04
C ALA A 146 -11.25 6.86 -4.36
N THR A 147 -10.62 7.19 -5.51
CA THR A 147 -10.35 8.58 -5.92
C THR A 147 -11.63 9.31 -6.27
N GLU A 148 -12.54 8.65 -7.00
CA GLU A 148 -13.84 9.21 -7.39
C GLU A 148 -14.68 9.57 -6.16
N ILE A 149 -14.72 8.69 -5.14
CA ILE A 149 -15.42 8.95 -3.88
C ILE A 149 -14.71 10.07 -3.09
N ALA A 150 -13.38 10.00 -2.98
CA ALA A 150 -12.61 10.98 -2.21
C ALA A 150 -12.70 12.41 -2.77
N GLN A 151 -12.84 12.56 -4.09
CA GLN A 151 -13.01 13.87 -4.73
C GLN A 151 -14.31 14.56 -4.34
N VAL A 152 -15.37 13.79 -4.05
CA VAL A 152 -16.69 14.30 -3.69
C VAL A 152 -16.86 14.44 -2.18
N GLU A 153 -16.37 13.46 -1.42
CA GLU A 153 -16.72 13.33 0.00
C GLU A 153 -15.62 13.80 0.98
N LEU A 154 -14.36 13.98 0.52
CA LEU A 154 -13.25 14.32 1.40
C LEU A 154 -12.53 15.60 0.96
N ALA A 155 -12.19 16.48 1.92
CA ALA A 155 -11.37 17.66 1.66
C ALA A 155 -9.99 17.28 1.08
N THR A 156 -9.37 18.18 0.31
CA THR A 156 -8.06 17.92 -0.33
C THR A 156 -6.96 17.66 0.69
N THR A 157 -7.10 18.23 1.89
CA THR A 157 -6.20 18.09 3.03
C THR A 157 -6.50 16.86 3.89
N HIS A 158 -7.55 16.08 3.60
CA HIS A 158 -7.94 14.93 4.42
C HIS A 158 -6.86 13.83 4.40
N PRO A 159 -6.38 13.31 5.54
CA PRO A 159 -5.28 12.33 5.58
C PRO A 159 -5.51 11.09 4.71
N ILE A 160 -6.73 10.53 4.71
CA ILE A 160 -7.06 9.36 3.88
C ILE A 160 -6.98 9.68 2.37
N ARG A 161 -7.40 10.88 1.94
CA ARG A 161 -7.33 11.31 0.53
C ARG A 161 -5.89 11.55 0.10
N LEU A 162 -5.09 12.19 0.95
CA LEU A 162 -3.65 12.36 0.74
C LEU A 162 -2.92 11.02 0.67
N GLY A 163 -3.21 10.11 1.61
CA GLY A 163 -2.63 8.77 1.64
C GLY A 163 -3.03 7.92 0.43
N LEU A 164 -4.24 8.11 -0.10
CA LEU A 164 -4.67 7.52 -1.36
C LEU A 164 -3.84 8.04 -2.54
N ALA A 165 -3.69 9.36 -2.67
CA ALA A 165 -2.88 9.95 -3.74
C ALA A 165 -1.41 9.51 -3.66
N LEU A 166 -0.85 9.44 -2.45
CA LEU A 166 0.49 8.91 -2.20
C LEU A 166 0.61 7.47 -2.73
N ASN A 167 -0.27 6.57 -2.31
CA ASN A 167 -0.15 5.16 -2.70
C ASN A 167 -0.46 4.93 -4.20
N PHE A 168 -1.39 5.70 -4.77
CA PHE A 168 -1.71 5.59 -6.19
C PHE A 168 -0.60 6.18 -7.08
N SER A 169 0.09 7.24 -6.64
CA SER A 169 1.28 7.72 -7.35
C SER A 169 2.43 6.71 -7.32
N VAL A 170 2.67 6.05 -6.18
CA VAL A 170 3.63 4.94 -6.06
C VAL A 170 3.23 3.78 -6.99
N PHE A 171 1.95 3.45 -7.09
CA PHE A 171 1.47 2.45 -8.04
C PHE A 171 1.78 2.80 -9.50
N TYR A 172 1.50 4.05 -9.91
CA TYR A 172 1.85 4.50 -11.26
C TYR A 172 3.35 4.41 -11.54
N TYR A 173 4.17 4.72 -10.54
CA TYR A 173 5.63 4.69 -10.67
C TYR A 173 6.17 3.24 -10.71
N GLU A 174 5.90 2.45 -9.67
CA GLU A 174 6.54 1.15 -9.45
C GLU A 174 5.89 0.00 -10.24
N ILE A 175 4.57 0.05 -10.49
CA ILE A 175 3.84 -1.06 -11.13
C ILE A 175 3.58 -0.78 -12.60
N LEU A 176 3.07 0.40 -12.93
CA LEU A 176 2.72 0.78 -14.30
C LEU A 176 3.87 1.44 -15.08
N ASN A 177 5.03 1.63 -14.45
CA ASN A 177 6.21 2.27 -15.05
C ASN A 177 5.85 3.58 -15.79
N SER A 178 5.00 4.38 -15.17
CA SER A 178 4.42 5.61 -15.70
C SER A 178 4.83 6.82 -14.82
N PRO A 179 6.12 7.19 -14.80
CA PRO A 179 6.66 8.18 -13.89
C PRO A 179 6.02 9.57 -14.08
N ASP A 180 5.69 9.96 -15.32
CA ASP A 180 5.02 11.24 -15.59
C ASP A 180 3.66 11.32 -14.89
N ARG A 181 2.87 10.23 -14.94
CA ARG A 181 1.57 10.16 -14.26
C ARG A 181 1.73 10.14 -12.75
N ALA A 182 2.73 9.42 -12.24
CA ALA A 182 3.03 9.39 -10.81
C ALA A 182 3.37 10.79 -10.27
N CYS A 183 4.30 11.47 -10.93
CA CYS A 183 4.70 12.84 -10.58
C CYS A 183 3.55 13.83 -10.70
N HIS A 184 2.74 13.73 -11.76
CA HIS A 184 1.58 14.60 -11.94
C HIS A 184 0.57 14.44 -10.80
N LEU A 185 0.20 13.19 -10.47
CA LEU A 185 -0.76 12.90 -9.41
C LEU A 185 -0.24 13.35 -8.03
N ALA A 186 1.02 13.04 -7.71
CA ALA A 186 1.61 13.42 -6.43
C ALA A 186 1.74 14.95 -6.29
N LYS A 187 2.15 15.64 -7.36
CA LYS A 187 2.27 17.10 -7.39
C LYS A 187 0.91 17.77 -7.25
N GLN A 188 -0.11 17.30 -7.98
CA GLN A 188 -1.46 17.84 -7.89
C GLN A 188 -2.00 17.70 -6.47
N ALA A 189 -1.92 16.51 -5.86
CA ALA A 189 -2.40 16.31 -4.49
C ALA A 189 -1.67 17.18 -3.46
N PHE A 190 -0.37 17.40 -3.66
CA PHE A 190 0.42 18.29 -2.81
C PHE A 190 0.01 19.76 -2.97
N ASP A 191 -0.10 20.25 -4.21
CA ASP A 191 -0.46 21.63 -4.52
C ASP A 191 -1.90 21.95 -4.04
N ASP A 192 -2.85 21.04 -4.28
CA ASP A 192 -4.24 21.17 -3.84
C ASP A 192 -4.32 21.28 -2.30
N ALA A 193 -3.58 20.43 -1.57
CA ALA A 193 -3.58 20.44 -0.10
C ALA A 193 -2.87 21.67 0.48
N ILE A 194 -1.84 22.20 -0.18
CA ILE A 194 -1.20 23.47 0.22
C ILE A 194 -2.19 24.63 0.15
N ALA A 195 -3.05 24.67 -0.87
CA ALA A 195 -4.02 25.75 -1.05
C ALA A 195 -5.06 25.84 0.08
N GLU A 196 -5.32 24.73 0.77
CA GLU A 196 -6.33 24.63 1.84
C GLU A 196 -5.71 24.36 3.23
N LEU A 197 -4.38 24.37 3.36
CA LEU A 197 -3.68 23.93 4.58
C LEU A 197 -4.03 24.76 5.81
N ASP A 198 -4.25 26.07 5.63
CA ASP A 198 -4.59 27.01 6.71
C ASP A 198 -5.99 26.76 7.33
N THR A 199 -6.79 25.88 6.72
CA THR A 199 -8.14 25.53 7.20
C THR A 199 -8.17 24.33 8.15
N LEU A 200 -7.04 23.65 8.34
CA LEU A 200 -6.96 22.43 9.14
C LEU A 200 -7.03 22.69 10.66
N SER A 201 -7.66 21.76 11.36
CA SER A 201 -7.56 21.67 12.83
C SER A 201 -6.16 21.16 13.23
N GLU A 202 -5.74 21.48 14.46
CA GLU A 202 -4.44 21.04 14.99
C GLU A 202 -4.29 19.51 15.01
N GLU A 203 -5.40 18.77 15.20
CA GLU A 203 -5.44 17.32 15.21
C GLU A 203 -5.15 16.73 13.82
N SER A 204 -5.81 17.24 12.77
CA SER A 204 -5.59 16.75 11.40
C SER A 204 -4.30 17.29 10.77
N TYR A 205 -3.78 18.42 11.25
CA TYR A 205 -2.60 19.07 10.70
C TYR A 205 -1.37 18.17 10.71
N LYS A 206 -1.13 17.44 11.81
CA LYS A 206 0.06 16.59 11.95
C LYS A 206 0.06 15.43 10.94
N ASP A 207 -1.06 14.75 10.79
CA ASP A 207 -1.18 13.61 9.88
C ASP A 207 -1.11 14.05 8.42
N SER A 208 -1.82 15.13 8.06
CA SER A 208 -1.81 15.65 6.69
C SER A 208 -0.42 16.15 6.29
N THR A 209 0.27 16.90 7.15
CA THR A 209 1.62 17.42 6.84
C THR A 209 2.67 16.31 6.74
N LEU A 210 2.56 15.25 7.54
CA LEU A 210 3.42 14.07 7.40
C LEU A 210 3.26 13.43 6.02
N ILE A 211 2.03 13.22 5.55
CA ILE A 211 1.77 12.61 4.24
C ILE A 211 2.21 13.55 3.10
N MET A 212 1.98 14.85 3.23
CA MET A 212 2.47 15.84 2.26
C MET A 212 4.00 15.83 2.15
N GLN A 213 4.71 15.65 3.26
CA GLN A 213 6.16 15.48 3.24
C GLN A 213 6.56 14.22 2.47
N LEU A 214 5.87 13.10 2.64
CA LEU A 214 6.13 11.87 1.89
C LEU A 214 5.87 12.05 0.38
N LEU A 215 4.82 12.77 -0.01
CA LEU A 215 4.56 13.14 -1.41
C LEU A 215 5.73 13.95 -1.99
N ARG A 216 6.22 14.95 -1.23
CA ARG A 216 7.37 15.77 -1.63
C ARG A 216 8.66 14.97 -1.75
N ASP A 217 8.90 14.04 -0.83
CA ASP A 217 10.07 13.16 -0.83
C ASP A 217 10.07 12.27 -2.09
N ASN A 218 8.91 11.68 -2.43
CA ASN A 218 8.74 10.90 -3.65
C ASN A 218 8.97 11.74 -4.91
N LEU A 219 8.40 12.94 -4.98
CA LEU A 219 8.62 13.86 -6.12
C LEU A 219 10.10 14.20 -6.30
N THR A 220 10.81 14.46 -5.20
CA THR A 220 12.24 14.76 -5.23
C THR A 220 13.04 13.57 -5.76
N LEU A 221 12.73 12.36 -5.29
CA LEU A 221 13.38 11.13 -5.74
C LEU A 221 13.12 10.89 -7.25
N TRP A 222 11.86 10.93 -7.67
CA TRP A 222 11.47 10.58 -9.03
C TRP A 222 11.93 11.61 -10.07
N THR A 223 11.94 12.90 -9.73
CA THR A 223 12.46 13.93 -10.64
C THR A 223 13.97 13.85 -10.81
N SER A 224 14.71 13.45 -9.76
CA SER A 224 16.14 13.14 -9.87
C SER A 224 16.40 11.96 -10.80
N ASP A 225 15.62 10.87 -10.67
CA ASP A 225 15.77 9.68 -11.51
C ASP A 225 15.48 9.98 -13.00
N LEU A 226 14.49 10.84 -13.27
CA LEU A 226 14.16 11.29 -14.64
C LEU A 226 15.29 12.13 -15.27
N GLN A 227 16.04 12.90 -14.47
CA GLN A 227 17.18 13.69 -14.96
C GLN A 227 18.42 12.84 -15.22
N GLU A 228 18.62 11.75 -14.48
CA GLU A 228 19.80 10.88 -14.59
C GLU A 228 19.67 9.77 -15.65
N GLY A 229 18.50 9.60 -16.30
CA GLY A 229 18.31 8.62 -17.37
C GLY A 229 18.55 7.15 -16.96
N LYS A 230 18.49 6.85 -15.66
CA LYS A 230 18.77 5.51 -15.13
C LYS A 230 17.60 4.57 -15.36
N THR A 231 17.88 3.38 -15.90
CA THR A 231 16.94 2.26 -15.94
C THR A 231 16.46 1.96 -14.52
N TYR A 232 15.15 1.99 -14.32
CA TYR A 232 14.45 1.96 -13.03
C TYR A 232 14.65 0.64 -12.27
N LEU A 233 15.82 0.45 -11.68
CA LEU A 233 16.03 -0.55 -10.64
C LEU A 233 15.37 -0.01 -9.36
N ILE A 234 14.32 -0.70 -8.93
CA ILE A 234 13.56 -0.54 -7.68
C ILE A 234 14.48 -0.04 -6.54
N ARG A 235 14.56 1.28 -6.35
CA ARG A 235 15.25 1.90 -5.20
C ARG A 235 14.25 2.10 -4.08
N VAL A 236 13.94 1.00 -3.40
CA VAL A 236 13.08 1.01 -2.20
C VAL A 236 13.95 1.43 -1.01
N TYR A 237 14.02 2.73 -0.76
CA TYR A 237 14.37 3.26 0.55
C TYR A 237 13.50 4.50 0.83
N LYS A 238 12.28 4.27 1.34
CA LYS A 238 11.74 4.89 2.59
C LYS A 238 10.21 4.92 2.73
N CYS A 239 9.42 4.82 1.67
CA CYS A 239 8.00 5.25 1.77
C CYS A 239 6.94 4.20 2.17
N LEU A 240 7.29 3.04 2.75
CA LEU A 240 6.28 1.99 2.99
C LEU A 240 6.12 1.51 4.44
N ASN A 241 6.82 2.12 5.40
CA ASN A 241 6.67 1.77 6.83
C ASN A 241 6.03 2.87 7.69
N SER A 242 5.69 4.03 7.14
CA SER A 242 4.87 5.06 7.79
C SER A 242 3.40 4.75 7.64
#